data_AF-A0A7C8J561-F1
#
_entry.id   AF-A0A7C8J561-F1
#
_cell.length_a   1.000
_cell.length_b   1.000
_cell.length_c   1.000
_cell.angle_alpha   90.00
_cell.angle_beta   90.00
_cell.angle_gamma   90.00
#
_symmetry.space_group_name_H-M   'P 1'
#
loop_
_entity.id
_entity.type
_entity.pdbx_description
1 polymer ?
#
loop_
_entity_poly.entity_id
_entity_poly.type
_entity_poly.pdbx_seq_one_letter_code
_entity_poly.pdbx_strand_id
1 'polypeptide(L)'
;MSNTSLDHPDPDPVLHPLEAYKIKSLPPNAYYIPSFLNPTESTTLLSQISKHPWTTLTHRRLQPHPAPLTPSGHLLTTKSLPEFLVTPVVDRILSLSFTSSSSSSSSSSSSVSSSTSESNDSNSNNIGTKTTEGIFTKSPHSRPNHVLINEYPPGTGISPHEDGGAYFPVVCTVSLGAHIILQVTPKKKMVIDHNNNNSPKEEEEGEGEKEDGEKESSETITDDNIYTNKNDENNNTQTTVYKIFQEPNSLLITTDDMYTEHLHGIEAVKVDEGLTDQTVANWELLSEETRIRIVEGGGKVEREDVRISLTYRDVLKVKDAGKLFGGRALGRR
;
A
#
# COMPACT_ATOMS: atom_id res chain seq x y z
N MET A 1 1.83 37.92 -31.84
CA MET A 1 1.94 36.50 -32.25
C MET A 1 1.90 35.69 -30.97
N SER A 2 0.70 35.26 -30.58
CA SER A 2 0.47 34.42 -29.41
C SER A 2 0.94 33.01 -29.74
N ASN A 3 2.02 32.57 -29.10
CA ASN A 3 2.51 31.21 -29.21
C ASN A 3 1.51 30.30 -28.51
N THR A 4 0.65 29.63 -29.27
CA THR A 4 -0.14 28.50 -28.81
C THR A 4 0.85 27.39 -28.48
N SER A 5 1.25 27.31 -27.20
CA SER A 5 1.93 26.14 -26.66
C SER A 5 0.98 24.97 -26.89
N LEU A 6 1.39 24.07 -27.77
CA LEU A 6 0.64 22.89 -28.14
C LEU A 6 0.29 22.09 -26.88
N ASP A 7 -0.99 21.82 -26.66
CA ASP A 7 -1.55 20.82 -25.73
C ASP A 7 -1.04 19.43 -26.14
N HIS A 8 0.25 19.16 -26.00
CA HIS A 8 0.73 17.80 -26.03
C HIS A 8 0.59 17.25 -24.62
N PRO A 9 -0.23 16.21 -24.38
CA PRO A 9 -0.30 15.58 -23.07
C PRO A 9 1.11 15.11 -22.68
N ASP A 10 1.46 15.27 -21.41
CA ASP A 10 2.68 14.70 -20.84
C ASP A 10 2.76 13.21 -21.21
N PRO A 11 3.92 12.69 -21.63
CA PRO A 11 4.02 11.30 -22.01
C PRO A 11 3.69 10.37 -20.83
N ASP A 12 3.09 9.22 -21.15
CA ASP A 12 2.92 8.15 -20.17
C ASP A 12 4.30 7.69 -19.64
N PRO A 13 4.41 7.39 -18.34
CA PRO A 13 5.62 6.82 -17.77
C PRO A 13 5.87 5.42 -18.35
N VAL A 14 7.14 5.13 -18.67
CA VAL A 14 7.56 3.80 -19.09
C VAL A 14 7.74 2.93 -17.85
N LEU A 15 6.95 1.86 -17.74
CA LEU A 15 7.01 0.91 -16.64
C LEU A 15 7.83 -0.33 -17.01
N HIS A 16 8.67 -0.77 -16.07
CA HIS A 16 9.50 -1.96 -16.18
C HIS A 16 8.98 -3.10 -15.29
N PRO A 17 9.49 -4.34 -15.44
CA PRO A 17 9.22 -5.40 -14.47
C PRO A 17 9.62 -4.98 -13.04
N LEU A 18 8.87 -5.49 -12.06
CA LEU A 18 8.98 -5.04 -10.67
C LEU A 18 10.36 -5.21 -10.04
N GLU A 19 11.15 -6.17 -10.52
CA GLU A 19 12.53 -6.38 -10.06
C GLU A 19 13.41 -5.14 -10.21
N ALA A 20 13.12 -4.27 -11.20
CA ALA A 20 13.82 -2.99 -11.40
C ALA A 20 13.55 -1.98 -10.27
N TYR A 21 12.44 -2.13 -9.56
CA TYR A 21 11.94 -1.19 -8.55
C TYR A 21 12.12 -1.69 -7.11
N LYS A 22 12.82 -2.81 -6.91
CA LYS A 22 12.96 -3.43 -5.59
C LYS A 22 13.75 -2.55 -4.62
N ILE A 23 13.19 -2.31 -3.42
CA ILE A 23 13.91 -1.64 -2.33
C ILE A 23 14.84 -2.68 -1.68
N LYS A 24 16.13 -2.63 -2.02
CA LYS A 24 17.11 -3.68 -1.65
C LYS A 24 17.46 -3.74 -0.16
N SER A 25 17.30 -2.64 0.56
CA SER A 25 17.65 -2.50 1.97
C SER A 25 16.55 -3.02 2.91
N LEU A 26 15.33 -3.18 2.41
CA LEU A 26 14.21 -3.77 3.13
C LEU A 26 14.21 -5.29 2.97
N PRO A 27 13.51 -6.02 3.88
CA PRO A 27 13.12 -7.39 3.59
C PRO A 27 12.48 -7.51 2.20
N PRO A 28 12.55 -8.69 1.56
CA PRO A 28 11.90 -8.92 0.27
C PRO A 28 10.45 -8.44 0.28
N ASN A 29 9.90 -8.10 -0.90
CA ASN A 29 8.50 -7.73 -1.10
C ASN A 29 8.14 -6.26 -0.85
N ALA A 30 9.10 -5.35 -1.04
CA ALA A 30 8.85 -3.91 -1.17
C ALA A 30 9.43 -3.34 -2.47
N TYR A 31 8.63 -2.56 -3.18
CA TYR A 31 8.98 -1.97 -4.49
C TYR A 31 8.58 -0.48 -4.52
N TYR A 32 9.40 0.36 -5.12
CA TYR A 32 9.16 1.79 -5.24
C TYR A 32 9.36 2.26 -6.68
N ILE A 33 8.31 2.82 -7.27
CA ILE A 33 8.30 3.36 -8.62
C ILE A 33 8.23 4.89 -8.53
N PRO A 34 9.32 5.62 -8.84
CA PRO A 34 9.26 7.07 -8.95
C PRO A 34 8.47 7.47 -10.21
N SER A 35 7.86 8.66 -10.21
CA SER A 35 7.15 9.21 -11.37
C SER A 35 6.13 8.25 -12.01
N PHE A 36 5.40 7.51 -11.18
CA PHE A 36 4.33 6.59 -11.58
C PHE A 36 3.13 7.29 -12.23
N LEU A 37 2.94 8.58 -11.92
CA LEU A 37 2.00 9.46 -12.59
C LEU A 37 2.75 10.63 -13.23
N ASN A 38 2.25 11.12 -14.36
CA ASN A 38 2.73 12.38 -14.91
C ASN A 38 2.05 13.58 -14.21
N PRO A 39 2.57 14.81 -14.37
CA PRO A 39 2.02 16.00 -13.70
C PRO A 39 0.54 16.28 -14.03
N THR A 40 0.14 16.10 -15.29
CA THR A 40 -1.24 16.30 -15.75
C THR A 40 -2.23 15.36 -15.04
N GLU A 41 -1.85 14.08 -14.89
CA GLU A 41 -2.65 13.08 -14.19
C GLU A 41 -2.77 13.40 -12.71
N SER A 42 -1.66 13.69 -12.06
CA SER A 42 -1.64 14.06 -10.64
C SER A 42 -2.56 15.25 -10.36
N THR A 43 -2.49 16.29 -11.20
CA THR A 43 -3.36 17.47 -11.13
C THR A 43 -4.83 17.10 -11.31
N THR A 44 -5.13 16.23 -12.27
CA THR A 44 -6.50 15.76 -12.54
C THR A 44 -7.04 14.95 -11.37
N LEU A 45 -6.26 14.02 -10.81
CA LEU A 45 -6.62 13.22 -9.64
C LEU A 45 -6.87 14.13 -8.43
N LEU A 46 -5.97 15.05 -8.11
CA LEU A 46 -6.14 16.01 -7.00
C LEU A 46 -7.43 16.84 -7.17
N SER A 47 -7.71 17.32 -8.39
CA SER A 47 -8.96 18.02 -8.71
C SER A 47 -10.19 17.16 -8.46
N GLN A 48 -10.20 15.89 -8.87
CA GLN A 48 -11.34 14.99 -8.63
C GLN A 48 -11.51 14.66 -7.14
N ILE A 49 -10.43 14.41 -6.40
CA ILE A 49 -10.45 14.12 -4.96
C ILE A 49 -11.08 15.30 -4.20
N SER A 50 -10.72 16.54 -4.56
CA SER A 50 -11.27 17.74 -3.91
C SER A 50 -12.79 17.91 -4.04
N LYS A 51 -13.40 17.24 -5.02
CA LYS A 51 -14.86 17.28 -5.26
C LYS A 51 -15.64 16.28 -4.41
N HIS A 52 -14.95 15.38 -3.70
CA HIS A 52 -15.55 14.33 -2.89
C HIS A 52 -15.52 14.70 -1.39
N PRO A 53 -16.50 14.25 -0.60
CA PRO A 53 -16.60 14.60 0.80
C PRO A 53 -15.49 13.92 1.63
N TRP A 54 -14.96 14.67 2.59
CA TRP A 54 -13.97 14.18 3.53
C TRP A 54 -14.60 13.76 4.86
N THR A 55 -14.08 12.69 5.45
CA THR A 55 -14.28 12.37 6.86
C THR A 55 -13.09 12.93 7.65
N THR A 56 -13.36 13.89 8.53
CA THR A 56 -12.33 14.52 9.37
C THR A 56 -12.13 13.73 10.66
N LEU A 57 -10.88 13.40 10.95
CA LEU A 57 -10.41 12.83 12.21
C LEU A 57 -9.65 13.92 12.99
N THR A 58 -9.18 13.60 14.20
CA THR A 58 -8.51 14.57 15.09
C THR A 58 -7.33 15.31 14.44
N HIS A 59 -6.56 14.65 13.58
CA HIS A 59 -5.32 15.21 13.00
C HIS A 59 -5.18 15.08 11.49
N ARG A 60 -6.11 14.37 10.83
CA ARG A 60 -6.08 14.13 9.39
C ARG A 60 -7.50 13.95 8.87
N ARG A 61 -7.66 13.90 7.56
CA ARG A 61 -8.93 13.55 6.92
C ARG A 61 -8.75 12.43 5.91
N LEU A 62 -9.82 11.67 5.67
CA LEU A 62 -9.82 10.54 4.75
C LEU A 62 -11.07 10.47 3.85
N GLN A 63 -10.96 9.73 2.75
CA GLN A 63 -12.08 9.34 1.88
C GLN A 63 -11.98 7.83 1.57
N PRO A 64 -12.91 6.99 2.05
CA PRO A 64 -12.98 5.59 1.67
C PRO A 64 -13.78 5.43 0.38
N HIS A 65 -13.23 4.70 -0.60
CA HIS A 65 -13.88 4.39 -1.86
C HIS A 65 -13.90 2.88 -2.11
N PRO A 66 -15.01 2.30 -2.59
CA PRO A 66 -16.29 2.97 -2.88
C PRO A 66 -17.12 3.29 -1.62
N ALA A 67 -16.77 2.69 -0.47
CA ALA A 67 -17.44 2.85 0.81
C ALA A 67 -16.45 2.48 1.95
N PRO A 68 -16.69 2.91 3.19
CA PRO A 68 -15.93 2.43 4.35
C PRO A 68 -16.12 0.93 4.57
N LEU A 69 -15.13 0.28 5.19
CA LEU A 69 -15.29 -1.08 5.69
C LEU A 69 -16.14 -1.08 6.97
N THR A 70 -16.90 -2.15 7.16
CA THR A 70 -17.54 -2.44 8.45
C THR A 70 -16.48 -2.74 9.52
N PRO A 71 -16.81 -2.65 10.82
CA PRO A 71 -15.91 -3.07 11.90
C PRO A 71 -15.40 -4.52 11.73
N SER A 72 -16.23 -5.39 11.16
CA SER A 72 -15.88 -6.78 10.84
C SER A 72 -15.03 -6.98 9.56
N GLY A 73 -14.53 -5.90 8.95
CA GLY A 73 -13.66 -5.94 7.77
C GLY A 73 -14.35 -6.25 6.44
N HIS A 74 -15.69 -6.21 6.37
CA HIS A 74 -16.42 -6.40 5.11
C HIS A 74 -16.55 -5.08 4.33
N LEU A 75 -16.41 -5.16 3.00
CA LEU A 75 -16.82 -4.10 2.08
C LEU A 75 -18.29 -4.33 1.68
N LEU A 76 -19.18 -3.45 2.13
CA LEU A 76 -20.59 -3.45 1.76
C LEU A 76 -20.83 -2.38 0.71
N THR A 77 -20.93 -2.76 -0.56
CA THR A 77 -21.09 -1.81 -1.66
C THR A 77 -21.93 -2.39 -2.79
N THR A 78 -22.64 -1.52 -3.51
CA THR A 78 -23.27 -1.81 -4.81
C THR A 78 -22.50 -1.19 -5.97
N LYS A 79 -21.50 -0.36 -5.67
CA LYS A 79 -20.71 0.40 -6.65
C LYS A 79 -19.28 -0.14 -6.72
N SER A 80 -18.73 -0.16 -7.92
CA SER A 80 -17.30 -0.29 -8.16
C SER A 80 -16.55 0.98 -7.76
N LEU A 81 -15.21 0.94 -7.80
CA LEU A 81 -14.40 2.14 -7.70
C LEU A 81 -14.80 3.17 -8.78
N PRO A 82 -14.87 4.48 -8.43
CA PRO A 82 -15.05 5.55 -9.39
C PRO A 82 -13.98 5.57 -10.48
N GLU A 83 -14.35 5.96 -11.70
CA GLU A 83 -13.47 5.93 -12.88
C GLU A 83 -12.15 6.70 -12.70
N PHE A 84 -12.19 7.86 -12.04
CA PHE A 84 -10.98 8.68 -11.79
C PHE A 84 -9.96 8.02 -10.84
N LEU A 85 -10.37 6.98 -10.12
CA LEU A 85 -9.48 6.14 -9.30
C LEU A 85 -9.06 4.87 -10.05
N VAL A 86 -9.73 4.52 -11.14
CA VAL A 86 -9.40 3.36 -11.97
C VAL A 86 -8.37 3.76 -13.03
N THR A 87 -8.67 4.77 -13.83
CA THR A 87 -7.82 5.20 -14.94
C THR A 87 -7.07 6.48 -14.54
N PRO A 88 -5.73 6.53 -14.63
CA PRO A 88 -4.82 5.48 -15.13
C PRO A 88 -4.30 4.53 -14.03
N VAL A 89 -4.62 4.77 -12.75
CA VAL A 89 -3.90 4.18 -11.61
C VAL A 89 -4.05 2.66 -11.52
N VAL A 90 -5.28 2.15 -11.47
CA VAL A 90 -5.53 0.70 -11.38
C VAL A 90 -5.06 0.00 -12.65
N ASP A 91 -5.26 0.60 -13.81
CA ASP A 91 -4.81 0.01 -15.09
C ASP A 91 -3.29 -0.17 -15.11
N ARG A 92 -2.53 0.83 -14.65
CA ARG A 92 -1.08 0.74 -14.51
C ARG A 92 -0.66 -0.24 -13.42
N ILE A 93 -1.33 -0.26 -12.27
CA ILE A 93 -1.08 -1.27 -11.23
C ILE A 93 -1.25 -2.69 -11.80
N LEU A 94 -2.27 -2.92 -12.62
CA LEU A 94 -2.55 -4.23 -13.23
C LEU A 94 -1.61 -4.59 -14.39
N SER A 95 -0.94 -3.62 -15.01
CA SER A 95 0.07 -3.88 -16.04
C SER A 95 1.45 -4.23 -15.48
N LEU A 96 1.70 -3.96 -14.18
CA LEU A 96 2.93 -4.35 -13.51
C LEU A 96 3.02 -5.87 -13.33
N SER A 97 4.19 -6.42 -13.61
CA SER A 97 4.45 -7.86 -13.53
C SER A 97 5.88 -8.17 -13.12
N PHE A 98 6.09 -9.43 -12.72
CA PHE A 98 7.41 -10.01 -12.51
C PHE A 98 7.92 -10.66 -13.80
N THR A 99 9.24 -10.70 -13.95
CA THR A 99 9.87 -11.48 -15.01
C THR A 99 9.56 -12.97 -14.81
N SER A 100 9.09 -13.65 -15.85
CA SER A 100 8.91 -15.10 -15.78
C SER A 100 10.28 -15.76 -15.61
N SER A 101 10.52 -16.37 -14.44
CA SER A 101 11.71 -17.19 -14.22
C SER A 101 11.62 -18.41 -15.13
N SER A 102 12.39 -18.40 -16.22
CA SER A 102 12.58 -19.60 -17.04
C SER A 102 13.44 -20.58 -16.24
N SER A 103 12.81 -21.48 -15.50
CA SER A 103 13.48 -22.69 -14.99
C SER A 103 13.75 -23.64 -16.16
N SER A 104 14.73 -23.31 -16.99
CA SER A 104 15.26 -24.23 -18.01
C SER A 104 16.38 -25.06 -17.40
N SER A 105 16.01 -26.16 -16.72
CA SER A 105 16.91 -27.29 -16.53
C SER A 105 17.02 -28.04 -17.87
N SER A 106 17.81 -27.51 -18.80
CA SER A 106 18.19 -28.24 -20.01
C SER A 106 19.48 -29.00 -19.75
N SER A 107 19.35 -30.28 -19.41
CA SER A 107 20.40 -31.28 -19.61
C SER A 107 20.72 -31.36 -21.11
N SER A 108 21.92 -30.95 -21.47
CA SER A 108 22.50 -31.08 -22.81
C SER A 108 22.82 -32.55 -23.10
N SER A 109 22.13 -33.14 -24.06
CA SER A 109 22.62 -34.30 -24.81
C SER A 109 22.58 -34.00 -26.29
N SER A 110 23.78 -33.85 -26.84
CA SER A 110 24.09 -33.67 -28.25
C SER A 110 23.80 -34.93 -29.08
N SER A 111 23.12 -34.78 -30.22
CA SER A 111 23.37 -35.62 -31.39
C SER A 111 22.94 -34.89 -32.67
N VAL A 112 23.92 -34.75 -33.56
CA VAL A 112 23.85 -34.16 -34.90
C VAL A 112 23.38 -35.23 -35.89
N SER A 113 22.42 -34.90 -36.75
CA SER A 113 22.34 -35.48 -38.10
C SER A 113 21.38 -34.70 -39.00
N SER A 114 21.86 -34.40 -40.21
CA SER A 114 21.27 -33.62 -41.29
C SER A 114 20.48 -34.45 -42.30
N SER A 115 19.34 -33.95 -42.78
CA SER A 115 18.91 -34.08 -44.19
C SER A 115 17.62 -33.27 -44.48
N THR A 116 17.61 -32.65 -45.66
CA THR A 116 16.63 -31.73 -46.26
C THR A 116 15.47 -32.44 -46.99
N SER A 117 14.23 -31.94 -46.87
CA SER A 117 13.28 -31.72 -48.00
C SER A 117 11.90 -31.13 -47.59
N GLU A 118 11.58 -30.00 -48.24
CA GLU A 118 10.31 -29.43 -48.77
C GLU A 118 8.90 -29.63 -48.15
N SER A 119 8.29 -28.47 -47.87
CA SER A 119 6.89 -28.00 -48.07
C SER A 119 5.67 -28.77 -47.52
N ASN A 120 4.95 -28.17 -46.56
CA ASN A 120 3.62 -27.54 -46.74
C ASN A 120 2.95 -27.16 -45.42
N ASP A 121 2.29 -26.00 -45.47
CA ASP A 121 1.09 -25.56 -44.74
C ASP A 121 0.93 -25.70 -43.23
N SER A 122 0.71 -24.53 -42.62
CA SER A 122 -0.22 -24.22 -41.50
C SER A 122 0.50 -23.52 -40.34
N ASN A 123 0.72 -22.21 -40.51
CA ASN A 123 1.28 -21.35 -39.48
C ASN A 123 0.23 -21.08 -38.39
N SER A 124 -0.03 -22.07 -37.54
CA SER A 124 -0.67 -21.84 -36.25
C SER A 124 0.42 -21.39 -35.29
N ASN A 125 0.64 -20.07 -35.22
CA ASN A 125 1.44 -19.42 -34.20
C ASN A 125 0.76 -19.64 -32.84
N ASN A 126 1.00 -20.79 -32.24
CA ASN A 126 0.72 -21.04 -30.84
C ASN A 126 1.85 -20.36 -30.04
N ILE A 127 1.80 -19.03 -29.99
CA ILE A 127 2.58 -18.23 -29.05
C ILE A 127 2.06 -18.65 -27.68
N GLY A 128 2.80 -19.56 -27.04
CA GLY A 128 2.63 -19.83 -25.62
C GLY A 128 2.77 -18.49 -24.90
N THR A 129 1.64 -17.94 -24.47
CA THR A 129 1.60 -16.76 -23.63
C THR A 129 2.33 -17.13 -22.35
N LYS A 130 3.59 -16.69 -22.21
CA LYS A 130 4.26 -16.68 -20.91
C LYS A 130 3.35 -15.87 -20.00
N THR A 131 2.65 -16.54 -19.09
CA THR A 131 1.83 -15.89 -18.08
C THR A 131 2.77 -15.08 -17.20
N THR A 132 2.87 -13.79 -17.45
CA THR A 132 3.55 -12.85 -16.56
C THR A 132 2.72 -12.75 -15.29
N GLU A 133 3.29 -13.10 -14.15
CA GLU A 133 2.61 -13.01 -12.85
C GLU A 133 2.51 -11.53 -12.44
N GLY A 134 1.30 -10.99 -12.43
CA GLY A 134 1.00 -9.65 -11.92
C GLY A 134 0.74 -9.63 -10.42
N ILE A 135 0.85 -8.47 -9.80
CA ILE A 135 0.78 -8.29 -8.33
C ILE A 135 -0.54 -8.72 -7.68
N PHE A 136 -1.66 -8.59 -8.39
CA PHE A 136 -2.97 -9.02 -7.88
C PHE A 136 -3.41 -10.38 -8.44
N THR A 137 -2.59 -11.09 -9.24
CA THR A 137 -3.02 -12.33 -9.93
C THR A 137 -3.60 -13.38 -8.98
N LYS A 138 -3.05 -13.47 -7.75
CA LYS A 138 -3.48 -14.42 -6.70
C LYS A 138 -4.60 -13.88 -5.81
N SER A 139 -4.99 -12.61 -5.94
CA SER A 139 -6.03 -12.01 -5.12
C SER A 139 -7.42 -12.48 -5.59
N PRO A 140 -8.43 -12.56 -4.69
CA PRO A 140 -9.75 -13.08 -5.04
C PRO A 140 -10.44 -12.35 -6.21
N HIS A 141 -10.21 -11.05 -6.34
CA HIS A 141 -10.81 -10.24 -7.40
C HIS A 141 -9.84 -9.91 -8.53
N SER A 142 -8.59 -10.38 -8.42
CA SER A 142 -7.48 -10.10 -9.33
C SER A 142 -7.20 -8.61 -9.59
N ARG A 143 -7.66 -7.74 -8.68
CA ARG A 143 -7.49 -6.28 -8.74
C ARG A 143 -7.80 -5.63 -7.39
N PRO A 144 -7.31 -4.40 -7.14
CA PRO A 144 -7.81 -3.63 -6.01
C PRO A 144 -9.29 -3.27 -6.20
N ASN A 145 -10.07 -3.40 -5.13
CA ASN A 145 -11.50 -3.09 -5.09
C ASN A 145 -11.84 -1.98 -4.07
N HIS A 146 -10.84 -1.51 -3.31
CA HIS A 146 -10.98 -0.49 -2.30
C HIS A 146 -9.78 0.46 -2.30
N VAL A 147 -10.05 1.75 -2.10
CA VAL A 147 -9.06 2.82 -1.98
C VAL A 147 -9.35 3.63 -0.74
N LEU A 148 -8.34 3.83 0.11
CA LEU A 148 -8.41 4.81 1.19
C LEU A 148 -7.53 6.00 0.84
N ILE A 149 -8.15 7.16 0.68
CA ILE A 149 -7.45 8.42 0.44
C ILE A 149 -7.20 9.07 1.80
N ASN A 150 -5.97 9.49 2.09
CA ASN A 150 -5.63 10.23 3.29
C ASN A 150 -4.95 11.55 2.93
N GLU A 151 -5.21 12.60 3.70
CA GLU A 151 -4.51 13.88 3.62
C GLU A 151 -3.60 14.12 4.82
N TYR A 152 -2.40 14.61 4.55
CA TYR A 152 -1.41 14.97 5.53
C TYR A 152 -0.87 16.38 5.27
N PRO A 153 -1.42 17.42 5.94
CA PRO A 153 -0.79 18.73 6.00
C PRO A 153 0.57 18.68 6.75
N PRO A 154 1.45 19.66 6.56
CA PRO A 154 2.70 19.76 7.33
C PRO A 154 2.49 19.67 8.84
N GLY A 155 3.28 18.85 9.53
CA GLY A 155 3.15 18.61 10.97
C GLY A 155 2.10 17.56 11.36
N THR A 156 1.41 16.94 10.41
CA THR A 156 0.49 15.83 10.68
C THR A 156 1.13 14.48 10.36
N GLY A 157 0.56 13.42 10.94
CA GLY A 157 1.07 12.08 10.80
C GLY A 157 0.04 11.02 11.21
N ILE A 158 0.50 9.78 11.28
CA ILE A 158 -0.26 8.63 11.76
C ILE A 158 0.68 7.72 12.53
N SER A 159 0.25 7.28 13.72
CA SER A 159 1.02 6.37 14.55
C SER A 159 1.35 5.07 13.80
N PRO A 160 2.41 4.35 14.21
CA PRO A 160 2.71 3.02 13.67
C PRO A 160 1.48 2.11 13.75
N HIS A 161 1.10 1.53 12.62
CA HIS A 161 -0.04 0.63 12.48
C HIS A 161 0.20 -0.38 11.35
N GLU A 162 -0.74 -1.29 11.18
CA GLU A 162 -0.83 -2.17 10.02
C GLU A 162 -2.21 -2.04 9.37
N ASP A 163 -2.34 -2.54 8.15
CA ASP A 163 -3.62 -2.49 7.40
C ASP A 163 -4.66 -3.50 7.92
N GLY A 164 -4.23 -4.53 8.66
CA GLY A 164 -5.09 -5.55 9.28
C GLY A 164 -5.65 -6.59 8.30
N GLY A 165 -6.13 -7.72 8.81
CA GLY A 165 -6.46 -8.92 8.00
C GLY A 165 -7.68 -8.85 7.07
N ALA A 166 -8.24 -7.66 6.81
CA ALA A 166 -9.39 -7.50 5.91
C ALA A 166 -9.01 -7.60 4.41
N TYR A 167 -7.73 -7.44 4.09
CA TYR A 167 -7.24 -7.33 2.72
C TYR A 167 -6.35 -8.51 2.32
N PHE A 168 -6.29 -8.78 1.02
CA PHE A 168 -5.22 -9.57 0.44
C PHE A 168 -3.86 -8.88 0.71
N PRO A 169 -2.76 -9.61 0.98
CA PRO A 169 -1.49 -9.04 1.44
C PRO A 169 -0.70 -8.38 0.31
N VAL A 170 -1.33 -7.42 -0.37
CA VAL A 170 -0.77 -6.54 -1.40
C VAL A 170 -1.37 -5.16 -1.19
N VAL A 171 -0.49 -4.18 -1.00
CA VAL A 171 -0.85 -2.77 -0.82
C VAL A 171 -0.11 -1.93 -1.83
N CYS A 172 -0.84 -1.10 -2.56
CA CYS A 172 -0.30 -0.14 -3.51
C CYS A 172 -0.64 1.28 -3.05
N THR A 173 0.36 2.06 -2.64
CA THR A 173 0.18 3.44 -2.17
C THR A 173 0.73 4.43 -3.17
N VAL A 174 -0.16 5.19 -3.81
CA VAL A 174 0.20 6.33 -4.66
C VAL A 174 0.33 7.58 -3.79
N SER A 175 1.41 8.34 -3.96
CA SER A 175 1.61 9.63 -3.28
C SER A 175 1.40 10.79 -4.25
N LEU A 176 0.69 11.84 -3.84
CA LEU A 176 0.41 13.05 -4.62
C LEU A 176 0.69 14.31 -3.79
N GLY A 177 0.85 15.44 -4.47
CA GLY A 177 0.99 16.76 -3.86
C GLY A 177 2.40 17.00 -3.31
N ALA A 178 2.71 16.40 -2.18
CA ALA A 178 3.98 16.60 -1.47
C ALA A 178 4.64 15.26 -1.09
N HIS A 179 5.94 15.34 -0.77
CA HIS A 179 6.69 14.20 -0.29
C HIS A 179 6.36 13.87 1.19
N ILE A 180 6.72 12.66 1.62
CA ILE A 180 6.74 12.32 3.05
C ILE A 180 7.72 11.19 3.34
N ILE A 181 8.09 11.04 4.62
CA ILE A 181 8.82 9.88 5.10
C ILE A 181 7.85 8.89 5.74
N LEU A 182 7.77 7.69 5.18
CA LEU A 182 7.12 6.55 5.80
C LEU A 182 8.17 5.79 6.62
N GLN A 183 7.93 5.65 7.92
CA GLN A 183 8.74 4.81 8.79
C GLN A 183 8.16 3.41 8.81
N VAL A 184 9.01 2.40 8.63
CA VAL A 184 8.63 0.98 8.68
C VAL A 184 9.48 0.28 9.74
N THR A 185 8.83 -0.49 10.60
CA THR A 185 9.46 -1.18 11.74
C THR A 185 8.97 -2.62 11.84
N PRO A 186 9.84 -3.60 12.11
CA PRO A 186 9.39 -4.98 12.37
C PRO A 186 8.51 -5.04 13.62
N LYS A 187 7.48 -5.88 13.60
CA LYS A 187 6.69 -6.20 14.79
C LYS A 187 7.57 -6.94 15.81
N LYS A 188 7.44 -6.59 17.09
CA LYS A 188 8.06 -7.37 18.17
C LYS A 188 7.38 -8.74 18.20
N LYS A 189 8.14 -9.82 17.99
CA LYS A 189 7.62 -11.17 18.24
C LYS A 189 7.40 -11.32 19.74
N MET A 190 6.15 -11.55 20.16
CA MET A 190 5.87 -11.95 21.53
C MET A 190 6.52 -13.32 21.75
N VAL A 191 7.61 -13.36 22.53
CA VAL A 191 8.13 -14.61 23.06
C VAL A 191 7.23 -15.00 24.22
N ILE A 192 6.35 -15.97 24.01
CA ILE A 192 5.62 -16.58 25.13
C ILE A 192 6.61 -17.52 25.83
N ASP A 193 7.29 -17.01 26.85
CA ASP A 193 8.05 -17.83 27.78
C ASP A 193 7.08 -18.73 28.55
N HIS A 194 7.00 -20.00 28.15
CA HIS A 194 6.18 -21.03 28.80
C HIS A 194 6.71 -21.46 30.19
N ASN A 195 7.54 -20.65 30.84
CA ASN A 195 8.25 -21.01 32.08
C ASN A 195 7.81 -20.25 33.33
N ASN A 196 6.71 -19.49 33.30
CA ASN A 196 6.18 -18.85 34.51
C ASN A 196 4.74 -19.29 34.81
N ASN A 197 4.63 -20.35 35.62
CA ASN A 197 3.39 -20.75 36.28
C ASN A 197 3.05 -19.74 37.39
N ASN A 198 2.39 -18.64 37.03
CA ASN A 198 1.61 -17.86 37.99
C ASN A 198 0.20 -17.69 37.42
N SER A 199 -0.67 -18.64 37.75
CA SER A 199 -2.11 -18.52 37.53
C SER A 199 -2.67 -17.36 38.36
N PRO A 200 -3.42 -16.42 37.79
CA PRO A 200 -4.23 -15.49 38.56
C PRO A 200 -5.45 -16.22 39.11
N LYS A 201 -5.74 -16.01 40.39
CA LYS A 201 -6.94 -16.50 41.08
C LYS A 201 -8.18 -15.77 40.57
N GLU A 202 -9.24 -16.54 40.36
CA GLU A 202 -10.60 -16.08 40.08
C GLU A 202 -11.16 -15.36 41.32
N GLU A 203 -11.72 -14.17 41.14
CA GLU A 203 -12.60 -13.52 42.13
C GLU A 203 -13.98 -13.27 41.51
N GLU A 204 -14.98 -13.52 42.35
CA GLU A 204 -16.38 -13.80 42.06
C GLU A 204 -17.21 -12.60 41.56
N GLU A 205 -18.31 -12.98 40.91
CA GLU A 205 -19.35 -12.16 40.30
C GLU A 205 -20.17 -11.36 41.33
N GLY A 206 -20.56 -10.14 40.95
CA GLY A 206 -21.60 -9.35 41.61
C GLY A 206 -22.53 -8.73 40.58
N GLU A 207 -23.78 -9.17 40.57
CA GLU A 207 -24.87 -8.70 39.71
C GLU A 207 -25.37 -7.29 40.09
N GLY A 208 -25.68 -6.46 39.10
CA GLY A 208 -26.34 -5.16 39.27
C GLY A 208 -26.74 -4.53 37.94
N GLU A 209 -27.98 -4.05 37.86
CA GLU A 209 -28.79 -3.85 36.65
C GLU A 209 -28.49 -2.62 35.77
N LYS A 210 -29.15 -2.63 34.61
CA LYS A 210 -29.06 -1.82 33.38
C LYS A 210 -29.41 -0.34 33.54
N GLU A 211 -28.77 0.51 32.71
CA GLU A 211 -29.41 1.67 32.07
C GLU A 211 -28.76 1.99 30.71
N ASP A 212 -29.60 2.38 29.75
CA ASP A 212 -29.35 2.49 28.31
C ASP A 212 -28.49 3.71 27.90
N GLY A 213 -27.57 3.48 26.96
CA GLY A 213 -26.81 4.54 26.30
C GLY A 213 -26.02 4.01 25.09
N GLU A 214 -26.29 4.58 23.92
CA GLU A 214 -25.70 4.26 22.61
C GLU A 214 -24.15 4.20 22.64
N LYS A 215 -23.57 3.09 22.18
CA LYS A 215 -22.15 2.97 21.82
C LYS A 215 -22.00 2.05 20.61
N GLU A 216 -21.51 2.58 19.50
CA GLU A 216 -21.01 1.76 18.39
C GLU A 216 -19.47 1.76 18.39
N SER A 217 -18.93 0.55 18.54
CA SER A 217 -17.56 0.04 18.34
C SER A 217 -16.43 1.06 18.17
N SER A 218 -15.92 1.55 19.29
CA SER A 218 -14.53 1.96 19.44
C SER A 218 -13.75 0.75 19.97
N GLU A 219 -13.26 -0.12 19.08
CA GLU A 219 -12.13 -0.99 19.45
C GLU A 219 -10.87 -0.13 19.41
N THR A 220 -10.74 0.73 20.40
CA THR A 220 -9.45 1.27 20.79
C THR A 220 -8.80 0.21 21.66
N ILE A 221 -8.10 -0.73 21.06
CA ILE A 221 -6.98 -1.35 21.77
C ILE A 221 -5.91 -0.26 21.79
N THR A 222 -5.94 0.58 22.81
CA THR A 222 -4.79 1.41 23.16
C THR A 222 -3.70 0.47 23.66
N ASP A 223 -2.84 -0.03 22.77
CA ASP A 223 -1.55 -0.62 23.13
C ASP A 223 -0.57 0.50 23.59
N ASP A 224 -1.03 1.35 24.51
CA ASP A 224 -0.27 2.46 25.10
C ASP A 224 0.80 1.96 26.11
N ASN A 225 1.06 0.64 26.16
CA ASN A 225 2.07 0.04 27.04
C ASN A 225 3.36 -0.44 26.35
N ILE A 226 3.59 -0.12 25.07
CA ILE A 226 4.81 -0.60 24.36
C ILE A 226 6.01 0.35 24.45
N TYR A 227 5.87 1.54 25.04
CA TYR A 227 6.99 2.44 25.30
C TYR A 227 7.01 2.94 26.75
N THR A 228 7.37 2.07 27.69
CA THR A 228 8.22 2.38 28.85
C THR A 228 8.35 1.13 29.75
N ASN A 229 9.23 0.20 29.40
CA ASN A 229 9.85 -0.64 30.43
C ASN A 229 11.32 -0.22 30.52
N LYS A 230 11.61 0.57 31.56
CA LYS A 230 12.94 1.09 31.91
C LYS A 230 13.79 0.07 32.69
N ASN A 231 13.54 -1.24 32.54
CA ASN A 231 14.13 -2.26 33.41
C ASN A 231 14.72 -3.48 32.68
N ASP A 232 15.21 -3.34 31.44
CA ASP A 232 16.03 -4.37 30.79
C ASP A 232 17.33 -3.77 30.23
N GLU A 233 18.29 -3.50 31.13
CA GLU A 233 19.63 -2.98 30.78
C GLU A 233 20.55 -4.01 30.08
N ASN A 234 20.06 -5.15 29.58
CA ASN A 234 20.94 -6.22 29.09
C ASN A 234 20.57 -6.91 27.76
N ASN A 235 19.69 -6.35 26.93
CA ASN A 235 19.56 -6.80 25.53
C ASN A 235 19.44 -5.60 24.58
N ASN A 236 20.58 -5.19 24.01
CA ASN A 236 20.71 -4.17 22.97
C ASN A 236 20.12 -4.65 21.63
N THR A 237 18.82 -4.93 21.56
CA THR A 237 18.13 -5.13 20.28
C THR A 237 17.68 -3.77 19.77
N GLN A 238 18.59 -3.05 19.11
CA GLN A 238 18.25 -1.87 18.33
C GLN A 238 17.15 -2.26 17.34
N THR A 239 15.91 -1.80 17.56
CA THR A 239 14.82 -2.01 16.60
C THR A 239 15.17 -1.28 15.31
N THR A 240 15.38 -2.03 14.23
CA THR A 240 15.64 -1.45 12.91
C THR A 240 14.44 -0.63 12.47
N VAL A 241 14.66 0.65 12.17
CA VAL A 241 13.67 1.55 11.57
C VAL A 241 14.11 1.87 10.16
N TYR A 242 13.27 1.55 9.19
CA TYR A 242 13.51 1.90 7.80
C TYR A 242 12.75 3.18 7.45
N LYS A 243 13.43 4.15 6.83
CA LYS A 243 12.78 5.35 6.27
C LYS A 243 12.59 5.14 4.76
N ILE A 244 11.36 5.21 4.28
CA ILE A 244 11.06 5.22 2.85
C ILE A 244 10.65 6.65 2.48
N PHE A 245 11.40 7.29 1.60
CA PHE A 245 11.06 8.61 1.08
C PHE A 245 10.04 8.44 -0.05
N GLN A 246 8.84 9.00 0.12
CA GLN A 246 7.77 8.92 -0.88
C GLN A 246 7.66 10.25 -1.62
N GLU A 247 8.20 10.33 -2.83
CA GLU A 247 8.08 11.51 -3.69
C GLU A 247 6.62 11.69 -4.16
N PRO A 248 6.17 12.92 -4.48
CA PRO A 248 4.92 13.09 -5.19
C PRO A 248 4.96 12.31 -6.52
N ASN A 249 3.80 11.83 -6.93
CA ASN A 249 3.56 11.04 -8.14
C ASN A 249 4.21 9.65 -8.13
N SER A 250 4.71 9.18 -6.98
CA SER A 250 5.31 7.84 -6.84
C SER A 250 4.29 6.77 -6.45
N LEU A 251 4.68 5.50 -6.64
CA LEU A 251 3.98 4.32 -6.16
C LEU A 251 4.89 3.50 -5.24
N LEU A 252 4.44 3.24 -4.01
CA LEU A 252 5.02 2.23 -3.12
C LEU A 252 4.15 0.97 -3.15
N ILE A 253 4.78 -0.20 -3.30
CA ILE A 253 4.13 -1.51 -3.24
C ILE A 253 4.75 -2.30 -2.10
N THR A 254 3.92 -2.84 -1.21
CA THR A 254 4.32 -3.82 -0.19
C THR A 254 3.47 -5.07 -0.30
N THR A 255 4.10 -6.24 -0.21
CA THR A 255 3.40 -7.54 -0.24
C THR A 255 3.89 -8.48 0.86
N ASP A 256 3.10 -9.51 1.15
CA ASP A 256 3.47 -10.65 2.02
C ASP A 256 4.02 -10.20 3.39
N ASP A 257 5.23 -10.63 3.77
CA ASP A 257 5.83 -10.34 5.09
C ASP A 257 6.00 -8.83 5.36
N MET A 258 6.17 -8.00 4.32
CA MET A 258 6.20 -6.54 4.49
C MET A 258 4.83 -5.98 4.88
N TYR A 259 3.76 -6.70 4.54
CA TYR A 259 2.39 -6.38 4.92
C TYR A 259 2.03 -6.96 6.30
N THR A 260 2.41 -8.21 6.61
CA THR A 260 1.97 -8.88 7.85
C THR A 260 2.90 -8.69 9.05
N GLU A 261 4.21 -8.48 8.84
CA GLU A 261 5.20 -8.52 9.92
C GLU A 261 5.76 -7.14 10.28
N HIS A 262 5.29 -6.07 9.65
CA HIS A 262 5.81 -4.72 9.85
C HIS A 262 4.69 -3.74 10.20
N LEU A 263 5.02 -2.81 11.10
CA LEU A 263 4.23 -1.61 11.35
C LEU A 263 4.77 -0.47 10.50
N HIS A 264 3.89 0.40 10.02
CA HIS A 264 4.25 1.59 9.29
C HIS A 264 3.55 2.83 9.87
N GLY A 265 4.24 3.97 9.80
CA GLY A 265 3.75 5.22 10.37
C GLY A 265 4.38 6.43 9.71
N ILE A 266 3.75 7.58 9.94
CA ILE A 266 4.24 8.89 9.49
C ILE A 266 4.37 9.77 10.71
N GLU A 267 5.57 10.26 10.96
CA GLU A 267 5.83 11.14 12.09
C GLU A 267 5.19 12.52 11.88
N ALA A 268 4.62 13.10 12.93
CA ALA A 268 3.96 14.41 12.92
C ALA A 268 4.99 15.56 13.03
N VAL A 269 5.81 15.73 11.99
CA VAL A 269 6.88 16.73 11.90
C VAL A 269 6.67 17.68 10.72
N LYS A 270 7.30 18.85 10.79
CA LYS A 270 7.37 19.82 9.68
C LYS A 270 8.66 19.72 8.88
N VAL A 271 9.69 19.12 9.45
CA VAL A 271 11.00 18.93 8.81
C VAL A 271 11.42 17.50 9.07
N ASP A 272 11.72 16.77 8.00
CA ASP A 272 12.34 15.46 8.08
C ASP A 272 13.86 15.64 8.11
N GLU A 273 14.53 15.03 9.10
CA GLU A 273 15.96 15.20 9.33
C GLU A 273 16.73 13.86 9.29
N GLY A 274 18.05 13.95 9.11
CA GLY A 274 18.96 12.82 9.10
C GLY A 274 18.71 11.89 7.91
N LEU A 275 18.37 12.47 6.75
CA LEU A 275 18.17 11.76 5.50
C LEU A 275 19.50 11.66 4.74
N THR A 276 19.96 10.43 4.52
CA THR A 276 21.18 10.12 3.75
C THR A 276 20.96 8.84 2.94
N ASP A 277 21.92 8.49 2.10
CA ASP A 277 21.97 7.21 1.38
C ASP A 277 22.09 5.98 2.29
N GLN A 278 22.44 6.17 3.57
CA GLN A 278 22.43 5.08 4.56
C GLN A 278 21.12 4.99 5.35
N THR A 279 20.37 6.10 5.50
CA THR A 279 19.16 6.12 6.35
C THR A 279 17.87 5.97 5.56
N VAL A 280 17.88 6.31 4.26
CA VAL A 280 16.71 6.20 3.37
C VAL A 280 16.79 4.90 2.57
N ALA A 281 15.85 4.01 2.82
CA ALA A 281 15.83 2.66 2.29
C ALA A 281 15.81 2.60 0.74
N ASN A 282 15.05 3.51 0.11
CA ASN A 282 14.87 3.58 -1.33
C ASN A 282 15.74 4.63 -2.03
N TRP A 283 16.86 5.05 -1.42
CA TRP A 283 17.71 6.15 -1.93
C TRP A 283 18.08 6.04 -3.42
N GLU A 284 18.51 4.86 -3.85
CA GLU A 284 18.90 4.57 -5.23
C GLU A 284 17.75 4.69 -6.25
N LEU A 285 16.51 4.65 -5.78
CA LEU A 285 15.30 4.74 -6.61
C LEU A 285 14.69 6.15 -6.63
N LEU A 286 15.22 7.09 -5.85
CA LEU A 286 14.76 8.48 -5.86
C LEU A 286 15.16 9.19 -7.16
N SER A 287 14.48 10.28 -7.49
CA SER A 287 14.97 11.18 -8.53
C SER A 287 16.31 11.81 -8.13
N GLU A 288 17.10 12.19 -9.14
CA GLU A 288 18.34 12.92 -8.93
C GLU A 288 18.09 14.25 -8.22
N GLU A 289 17.03 14.96 -8.61
CA GLU A 289 16.60 16.23 -8.00
C GLU A 289 16.32 16.07 -6.50
N THR A 290 15.57 15.03 -6.10
CA THR A 290 15.31 14.74 -4.69
C THR A 290 16.61 14.46 -3.92
N ARG A 291 17.52 13.65 -4.48
CA ARG A 291 18.81 13.37 -3.81
C ARG A 291 19.66 14.63 -3.65
N ILE A 292 19.76 15.46 -4.68
CA ILE A 292 20.48 16.74 -4.63
C ILE A 292 19.86 17.64 -3.55
N ARG A 293 18.54 17.80 -3.55
CA ARG A 293 17.81 18.61 -2.56
C ARG A 293 18.11 18.15 -1.13
N ILE A 294 18.10 16.85 -0.86
CA ILE A 294 18.41 16.31 0.47
C ILE A 294 19.86 16.62 0.87
N VAL A 295 20.82 16.38 -0.03
CA VAL A 295 22.25 16.57 0.24
C VAL A 295 22.58 18.05 0.47
N GLU A 296 22.08 18.95 -0.38
CA GLU A 296 22.27 20.39 -0.24
C GLU A 296 21.57 20.95 1.02
N GLY A 297 20.44 20.35 1.40
CA GLY A 297 19.74 20.62 2.66
C GLY A 297 20.43 20.05 3.91
N GLY A 298 21.61 19.43 3.79
CA GLY A 298 22.32 18.83 4.93
C GLY A 298 21.58 17.65 5.56
N GLY A 299 20.85 16.88 4.75
CA GLY A 299 20.01 15.77 5.19
C GLY A 299 18.68 16.19 5.79
N LYS A 300 18.22 17.42 5.50
CA LYS A 300 16.94 17.97 5.96
C LYS A 300 16.05 18.33 4.78
N VAL A 301 14.76 18.03 4.90
CA VAL A 301 13.74 18.46 3.93
C VAL A 301 12.51 18.96 4.67
N GLU A 302 12.04 20.16 4.33
CA GLU A 302 10.82 20.74 4.89
C GLU A 302 9.57 20.19 4.19
N ARG A 303 8.53 19.88 4.96
CA ARG A 303 7.19 19.59 4.45
C ARG A 303 6.47 20.92 4.20
N GLU A 304 6.61 21.43 2.99
CA GLU A 304 6.08 22.75 2.59
C GLU A 304 4.59 22.68 2.22
N ASP A 305 4.16 21.55 1.68
CA ASP A 305 2.84 21.36 1.07
C ASP A 305 2.07 20.16 1.65
N VAL A 306 0.80 20.06 1.27
CA VAL A 306 -0.09 18.97 1.67
C VAL A 306 0.20 17.72 0.83
N ARG A 307 0.45 16.59 1.50
CA ARG A 307 0.50 15.27 0.85
C ARG A 307 -0.88 14.63 0.83
N ILE A 308 -1.26 14.07 -0.31
CA ILE A 308 -2.40 13.15 -0.44
C ILE A 308 -1.87 11.76 -0.78
N SER A 309 -2.37 10.73 -0.11
CA SER A 309 -2.06 9.33 -0.44
C SER A 309 -3.29 8.56 -0.82
N LEU A 310 -3.21 7.73 -1.86
CA LEU A 310 -4.26 6.81 -2.26
C LEU A 310 -3.76 5.38 -2.05
N THR A 311 -4.36 4.66 -1.11
CA THR A 311 -3.95 3.29 -0.77
C THR A 311 -4.93 2.27 -1.33
N TYR A 312 -4.51 1.59 -2.40
CA TYR A 312 -5.26 0.60 -3.17
C TYR A 312 -5.02 -0.81 -2.63
N ARG A 313 -6.12 -1.54 -2.38
CA ARG A 313 -6.12 -2.91 -1.83
C ARG A 313 -7.26 -3.75 -2.38
N ASP A 314 -7.14 -5.06 -2.23
CA ASP A 314 -8.23 -6.01 -2.49
C ASP A 314 -8.83 -6.50 -1.16
N VAL A 315 -10.05 -6.06 -0.84
CA VAL A 315 -10.82 -6.52 0.32
C VAL A 315 -11.30 -7.95 0.06
N LEU A 316 -11.00 -8.86 0.98
CA LEU A 316 -11.30 -10.28 0.84
C LEU A 316 -12.81 -10.58 0.89
N LYS A 317 -13.54 -9.86 1.75
CA LYS A 317 -14.96 -10.11 2.01
C LYS A 317 -15.82 -8.98 1.47
N VAL A 318 -16.38 -9.16 0.28
CA VAL A 318 -17.29 -8.21 -0.37
C VAL A 318 -18.72 -8.74 -0.33
N LYS A 319 -19.68 -7.92 0.10
CA LYS A 319 -21.12 -8.25 0.03
C LYS A 319 -21.88 -7.12 -0.68
N ASP A 320 -22.81 -7.54 -1.53
CA ASP A 320 -23.73 -6.64 -2.22
C ASP A 320 -24.75 -6.07 -1.22
N ALA A 321 -24.63 -4.78 -0.91
CA ALA A 321 -25.52 -4.11 0.02
C ALA A 321 -26.98 -4.05 -0.47
N GLY A 322 -27.23 -4.11 -1.79
CA GLY A 322 -28.58 -4.13 -2.36
C GLY A 322 -29.35 -5.40 -1.99
N LYS A 323 -28.64 -6.52 -1.80
CA LYS A 323 -29.24 -7.80 -1.39
C LYS A 323 -29.53 -7.89 0.11
N LEU A 324 -28.90 -7.07 0.96
CA LEU A 324 -29.16 -7.06 2.40
C LEU A 324 -30.50 -6.41 2.75
N PHE A 325 -30.92 -5.38 1.99
CA PHE A 325 -32.15 -4.62 2.29
C PHE A 325 -33.38 -5.05 1.45
N GLY A 326 -33.20 -5.86 0.40
CA GLY A 326 -34.29 -6.35 -0.47
C GLY A 326 -35.15 -7.49 0.09
N GLY A 327 -34.83 -8.02 1.28
CA GLY A 327 -35.48 -9.21 1.85
C GLY A 327 -36.80 -8.96 2.62
N ARG A 328 -37.18 -7.70 2.89
CA ARG A 328 -38.49 -7.38 3.51
C ARG A 328 -39.48 -6.88 2.47
N ALA A 329 -39.90 -7.78 1.58
CA ALA A 329 -41.13 -7.57 0.84
C ALA A 329 -42.32 -7.53 1.84
N LEU A 330 -43.10 -6.45 1.78
CA LEU A 330 -44.37 -6.31 2.48
C LEU A 330 -45.30 -7.48 2.15
N GLY A 331 -45.36 -8.46 3.05
CA GLY A 331 -46.49 -9.36 3.17
C GLY A 331 -47.51 -8.77 4.13
N ARG A 332 -48.31 -7.79 3.69
CA ARG A 332 -49.57 -7.43 4.34
C ARG A 332 -50.71 -7.90 3.45
N ARG A 333 -51.26 -9.06 3.81
CA ARG A 333 -52.63 -9.44 3.50
C ARG A 333 -53.58 -8.60 4.33
#